data_AF-A0A913ZAK4-F1
#
_entry.id   AF-A0A913ZAK4-F1
#
_cell.length_a   1.000
_cell.length_b   1.000
_cell.length_c   1.000
_cell.angle_alpha   90.00
_cell.angle_beta   90.00
_cell.angle_gamma   90.00
#
_symmetry.space_group_name_H-M   'P 1'
#
loop_
_entity.id
_entity.type
_entity.pdbx_description
1 polymer ?
#
loop_
_entity_poly.entity_id
_entity_poly.type
_entity_poly.pdbx_seq_one_letter_code
_entity_poly.pdbx_strand_id
1 'polypeptide(L)'
;MKGALILILLVLSYSQSAYTVPSPGASPSVVRALLRGPPPPSTPCKTPMQWEGRFSEWNHNAATNNRYTISFDGFKKRKWIEEEQKSMRPGRRLFKFLILFEEQITYKIDLTYNRCSKIPTEPWRNFSIPPSALFEDQYLIGGPEGNLDVSEWSDRQPARHRESWIGGFTEKGCWPVFDIFTFTNDTVSIAYTTRFFDLQPGIKNMSVFDVPELCKNLTAGDHDIPNVPPTERPPWWERYAPTWLKKMFGVQRVDNVSVVNNPEVDTTEGPEPEVPIADNEAESKLPTNRPTKNYSYYQKSRYFAEHA
;
A
#
# COMPACT_ATOMS: atom_id res chain seq x y z
N MET A 1 64.91 -44.99 8.36
CA MET A 1 64.59 -44.21 7.15
C MET A 1 64.20 -45.15 6.02
N LYS A 2 62.91 -45.41 5.82
CA LYS A 2 62.31 -45.92 4.56
C LYS A 2 60.86 -45.45 4.54
N GLY A 3 60.53 -44.63 3.54
CA GLY A 3 59.23 -43.99 3.37
C GLY A 3 58.21 -44.87 2.66
N ALA A 4 56.94 -44.52 2.84
CA ALA A 4 55.83 -45.00 2.03
C ALA A 4 55.09 -43.77 1.49
N LEU A 5 55.22 -43.55 0.18
CA LEU A 5 54.49 -42.54 -0.58
C LEU A 5 53.13 -43.16 -0.95
N ILE A 6 52.03 -42.62 -0.42
CA ILE A 6 50.67 -43.05 -0.78
C ILE A 6 50.21 -42.21 -1.97
N LEU A 7 50.05 -42.86 -3.12
CA LEU A 7 49.52 -42.28 -4.35
C LEU A 7 47.98 -42.34 -4.28
N ILE A 8 47.32 -41.19 -4.17
CA ILE A 8 45.86 -41.08 -4.23
C ILE A 8 45.46 -40.89 -5.70
N LEU A 9 44.85 -41.93 -6.29
CA LEU A 9 44.19 -41.89 -7.59
C LEU A 9 42.81 -41.23 -7.45
N LEU A 10 42.68 -39.99 -7.92
CA LEU A 10 41.40 -39.31 -8.13
C LEU A 10 40.76 -39.79 -9.43
N VAL A 11 39.68 -40.57 -9.31
CA VAL A 11 38.81 -40.95 -10.43
C VAL A 11 37.82 -39.82 -10.68
N LEU A 12 38.01 -39.07 -11.77
CA LEU A 12 37.05 -38.10 -12.29
C LEU A 12 35.90 -38.86 -12.98
N SER A 13 34.76 -38.98 -12.32
CA SER A 13 33.52 -39.43 -12.95
C SER A 13 32.85 -38.27 -13.68
N TYR A 14 33.09 -38.17 -15.00
CA TYR A 14 32.29 -37.35 -15.91
C TYR A 14 30.91 -37.99 -16.10
N SER A 15 29.87 -37.44 -15.48
CA SER A 15 28.49 -37.77 -15.81
C SER A 15 28.09 -37.04 -17.10
N GLN A 16 28.05 -37.75 -18.21
CA GLN A 16 27.45 -37.24 -19.44
C GLN A 16 25.92 -37.21 -19.26
N SER A 17 25.35 -36.01 -19.18
CA SER A 17 23.92 -35.81 -19.34
C SER A 17 23.55 -36.21 -20.78
N ALA A 18 22.87 -37.35 -20.91
CA ALA A 18 22.32 -37.78 -22.18
C ALA A 18 21.22 -36.79 -22.61
N TYR A 19 21.54 -35.94 -23.58
CA TYR A 19 20.52 -35.23 -24.36
C TYR A 19 19.82 -36.27 -25.23
N THR A 20 18.67 -36.77 -24.80
CA THR A 20 17.76 -37.53 -25.65
C THR A 20 17.23 -36.62 -26.74
N VAL A 21 17.83 -36.72 -27.92
CA VAL A 21 17.30 -36.13 -29.16
C VAL A 21 15.94 -36.79 -29.44
N PRO A 22 14.85 -36.02 -29.64
CA PRO A 22 13.55 -36.60 -29.95
C PRO A 22 13.63 -37.38 -31.26
N SER A 23 13.13 -38.62 -31.25
CA SER A 23 13.05 -39.47 -32.44
C SER A 23 12.26 -38.75 -33.56
N PRO A 24 12.74 -38.78 -34.83
CA PRO A 24 12.05 -38.23 -35.98
C PRO A 24 10.86 -39.13 -36.34
N GLY A 25 9.80 -39.04 -35.55
CA GLY A 25 8.59 -39.84 -35.69
C GLY A 25 7.45 -39.46 -34.74
N ALA A 26 7.67 -38.50 -33.84
CA ALA A 26 6.59 -37.99 -33.00
C ALA A 26 5.58 -37.20 -33.85
N SER A 27 4.32 -37.63 -33.80
CA SER A 27 3.20 -36.94 -34.45
C SER A 27 3.22 -35.44 -34.10
N PRO A 28 2.98 -34.52 -35.07
CA PRO A 28 2.96 -33.08 -34.83
C PRO A 28 2.07 -32.66 -33.65
N SER A 29 1.05 -33.47 -33.34
CA SER A 29 0.14 -33.31 -32.20
C SER A 29 0.84 -33.41 -30.84
N VAL A 30 1.83 -34.30 -30.70
CA VAL A 30 2.56 -34.56 -29.44
C VAL A 30 3.58 -33.45 -29.18
N VAL A 31 4.27 -33.00 -30.23
CA VAL A 31 5.21 -31.86 -30.14
C VAL A 31 4.45 -30.56 -29.80
N ARG A 32 3.24 -30.39 -30.34
CA ARG A 32 2.38 -29.23 -30.03
C ARG A 32 1.80 -29.25 -28.62
N ALA A 33 1.61 -30.44 -28.03
CA ALA A 33 1.18 -30.61 -26.65
C ALA A 33 2.33 -30.42 -25.64
N LEU A 34 3.56 -30.76 -26.00
CA LEU A 34 4.75 -30.53 -25.15
C LEU A 34 5.19 -29.05 -25.13
N LEU A 35 4.85 -28.27 -26.17
CA LEU A 35 5.12 -26.83 -26.25
C LEU A 35 4.01 -25.96 -25.63
N ARG A 36 2.84 -26.54 -25.33
CA ARG A 36 1.79 -25.87 -24.58
C ARG A 36 1.90 -26.37 -23.14
N GLY A 37 2.32 -25.49 -22.24
CA GLY A 37 2.29 -25.76 -20.81
C GLY A 37 0.90 -26.22 -20.35
N PRO A 38 0.77 -26.64 -19.09
CA PRO A 38 -0.52 -27.00 -18.50
C PRO A 38 -1.58 -25.94 -18.83
N PRO A 39 -2.84 -26.34 -19.12
CA PRO A 39 -3.90 -25.37 -19.29
C PRO A 39 -3.96 -24.48 -18.04
N PRO A 40 -4.17 -23.16 -18.19
CA PRO A 40 -4.21 -22.25 -17.06
C PRO A 40 -5.26 -22.74 -16.04
N PRO A 41 -4.99 -22.58 -14.74
CA PRO A 41 -5.93 -22.98 -13.70
C PRO A 41 -7.27 -22.27 -13.97
N SER A 42 -8.33 -23.07 -14.15
CA SER A 42 -9.66 -22.54 -14.47
C SER A 42 -10.34 -21.88 -13.28
N THR A 43 -9.78 -22.02 -12.07
CA THR A 43 -10.34 -21.50 -10.83
C THR A 43 -9.25 -20.87 -9.96
N PRO A 44 -9.48 -19.69 -9.40
CA PRO A 44 -8.62 -19.10 -8.39
C PRO A 44 -8.28 -20.04 -7.23
N CYS A 45 -7.02 -20.04 -6.80
CA CYS A 45 -6.62 -20.75 -5.59
C CYS A 45 -7.20 -20.07 -4.32
N LYS A 46 -7.23 -20.80 -3.20
CA LYS A 46 -7.72 -20.26 -1.91
C LYS A 46 -6.55 -19.70 -1.11
N THR A 47 -6.58 -18.40 -0.85
CA THR A 47 -5.55 -17.75 -0.04
C THR A 47 -5.70 -18.07 1.45
N PRO A 48 -4.60 -18.05 2.23
CA PRO A 48 -4.66 -18.19 3.68
C PRO A 48 -5.49 -17.08 4.32
N MET A 49 -6.45 -17.45 5.16
CA MET A 49 -7.35 -16.50 5.83
C MET A 49 -6.75 -15.88 7.09
N GLN A 50 -5.65 -16.43 7.62
CA GLN A 50 -4.94 -15.88 8.77
C GLN A 50 -3.44 -15.97 8.54
N TRP A 51 -2.77 -14.84 8.70
CA TRP A 51 -1.32 -14.75 8.56
C TRP A 51 -0.77 -13.47 9.16
N GLU A 52 0.51 -13.49 9.46
CA GLU A 52 1.33 -12.35 9.83
C GLU A 52 2.43 -12.13 8.80
N GLY A 53 2.90 -10.90 8.67
CA GLY A 53 4.04 -10.62 7.82
C GLY A 53 4.28 -9.14 7.66
N ARG A 54 4.84 -8.76 6.52
CA ARG A 54 5.14 -7.38 6.18
C ARG A 54 4.61 -7.03 4.80
N PHE A 55 4.38 -5.75 4.59
CA PHE A 55 4.11 -5.24 3.26
C PHE A 55 4.71 -3.85 3.02
N SER A 56 4.94 -3.55 1.75
CA SER A 56 5.37 -2.24 1.27
C SER A 56 4.30 -1.72 0.32
N GLU A 57 3.72 -0.57 0.63
CA GLU A 57 2.73 0.07 -0.22
C GLU A 57 3.30 1.33 -0.85
N TRP A 58 3.29 1.34 -2.18
CA TRP A 58 3.61 2.50 -3.00
C TRP A 58 2.32 3.25 -3.32
N ASN A 59 2.23 4.50 -2.86
CA ASN A 59 1.19 5.44 -3.24
C ASN A 59 1.66 6.21 -4.48
N HIS A 60 1.08 5.92 -5.63
CA HIS A 60 1.47 6.54 -6.91
C HIS A 60 1.13 8.03 -6.95
N ASN A 61 0.05 8.45 -6.28
CA ASN A 61 -0.35 9.86 -6.23
C ASN A 61 0.59 10.72 -5.39
N ALA A 62 1.08 10.17 -4.28
CA ALA A 62 1.98 10.88 -3.38
C ALA A 62 3.46 10.61 -3.69
N ALA A 63 3.77 9.72 -4.64
CA ALA A 63 5.12 9.21 -4.92
C ALA A 63 5.85 8.76 -3.63
N THR A 64 5.14 8.09 -2.73
CA THR A 64 5.68 7.64 -1.43
C THR A 64 5.59 6.14 -1.28
N ASN A 65 6.63 5.58 -0.64
CA ASN A 65 6.65 4.19 -0.23
C ASN A 65 6.61 4.11 1.30
N ASN A 66 5.60 3.43 1.83
CA ASN A 66 5.51 3.11 3.24
C ASN A 66 5.65 1.61 3.46
N ARG A 67 6.19 1.24 4.62
CA ARG A 67 6.39 -0.15 5.01
C ARG A 67 5.66 -0.42 6.31
N TYR A 68 5.16 -1.64 6.42
CA TYR A 68 4.26 -2.02 7.49
C TYR A 68 4.52 -3.46 7.92
N THR A 69 4.32 -3.72 9.20
CA THR A 69 4.00 -5.07 9.69
C THR A 69 2.49 -5.25 9.72
N ILE A 70 2.01 -6.48 9.57
CA ILE A 70 0.59 -6.78 9.55
C ILE A 70 0.27 -8.11 10.25
N SER A 71 -0.80 -8.12 11.03
CA SER A 71 -1.56 -9.32 11.40
C SER A 71 -2.91 -9.26 10.70
N PHE A 72 -3.18 -10.21 9.80
CA PHE A 72 -4.39 -10.29 9.00
C PHE A 72 -5.27 -11.43 9.49
N ASP A 73 -6.51 -11.12 9.87
CA ASP A 73 -7.54 -12.10 10.26
C ASP A 73 -8.77 -11.93 9.37
N GLY A 74 -8.82 -12.72 8.31
CA GLY A 74 -9.93 -12.73 7.36
C GLY A 74 -11.20 -13.37 7.90
N PHE A 75 -11.14 -14.24 8.91
CA PHE A 75 -12.33 -14.87 9.47
C PHE A 75 -13.18 -13.87 10.26
N LYS A 76 -12.54 -13.03 11.08
CA LYS A 76 -13.20 -11.98 11.88
C LYS A 76 -13.12 -10.60 11.25
N LYS A 77 -12.72 -10.53 9.97
CA LYS A 77 -12.56 -9.30 9.18
C LYS A 77 -11.87 -8.19 9.99
N ARG A 78 -10.63 -8.44 10.42
CA ARG A 78 -9.85 -7.48 11.22
C ARG A 78 -8.37 -7.48 10.85
N LYS A 79 -7.73 -6.33 11.03
CA LYS A 79 -6.33 -6.11 10.69
C LYS A 79 -5.64 -5.31 11.79
N TRP A 80 -4.42 -5.70 12.11
CA TRP A 80 -3.50 -4.91 12.92
C TRP A 80 -2.32 -4.54 12.03
N ILE A 81 -2.03 -3.25 11.89
CA ILE A 81 -1.01 -2.74 10.99
C ILE A 81 -0.11 -1.76 11.74
N GLU A 82 1.20 -1.92 11.68
CA GLU A 82 2.16 -0.98 12.29
C GLU A 82 3.10 -0.41 11.23
N GLU A 83 3.28 0.91 11.21
CA GLU A 83 4.26 1.57 10.34
C GLU A 83 5.70 1.28 10.76
N GLU A 84 6.53 0.86 9.81
CA GLU A 84 7.96 0.66 10.01
C GLU A 84 8.77 1.93 9.72
N GLN A 85 9.72 2.25 10.60
CA GLN A 85 10.71 3.30 10.35
C GLN A 85 11.90 2.75 9.55
N LYS A 86 11.91 2.97 8.23
CA LYS A 86 13.02 2.54 7.37
C LYS A 86 14.34 3.30 7.62
N SER A 87 14.24 4.59 7.91
CA SER A 87 15.38 5.47 8.13
C SER A 87 14.99 6.55 9.12
N MET A 88 15.96 7.02 9.90
CA MET A 88 15.78 8.15 10.81
C MET A 88 15.45 9.39 9.98
N ARG A 89 14.16 9.72 9.94
CA ARG A 89 13.65 10.97 9.38
C ARG A 89 13.15 11.83 10.53
N PRO A 90 13.87 12.90 10.90
CA PRO A 90 13.43 13.80 11.96
C PRO A 90 11.99 14.26 11.73
N GLY A 91 11.16 14.20 12.77
CA GLY A 91 9.77 14.67 12.72
C GLY A 91 8.75 13.72 12.06
N ARG A 92 9.16 12.57 11.50
CA ARG A 92 8.21 11.57 10.98
C ARG A 92 7.50 10.87 12.14
N ARG A 93 6.16 10.98 12.19
CA ARG A 93 5.30 10.24 13.11
C ARG A 93 5.07 8.83 12.58
N LEU A 94 5.01 7.85 13.49
CA LEU A 94 4.67 6.47 13.19
C LEU A 94 3.32 6.14 13.81
N PHE A 95 2.49 5.47 13.03
CA PHE A 95 1.14 5.09 13.44
C PHE A 95 0.98 3.58 13.50
N LYS A 96 0.14 3.14 14.43
CA LYS A 96 -0.47 1.80 14.43
C LYS A 96 -1.94 1.92 14.11
N PHE A 97 -2.48 0.90 13.46
CA PHE A 97 -3.87 0.84 13.03
C PHE A 97 -4.48 -0.49 13.48
N LEU A 98 -5.49 -0.42 14.34
CA LEU A 98 -6.40 -1.54 14.60
C LEU A 98 -7.68 -1.30 13.79
N ILE A 99 -7.93 -2.17 12.83
CA ILE A 99 -9.07 -2.05 11.92
C ILE A 99 -10.03 -3.20 12.22
N LEU A 100 -11.21 -2.87 12.74
CA LEU A 100 -12.27 -3.81 13.09
C LEU A 100 -13.44 -3.59 12.12
N PHE A 101 -13.49 -4.38 11.05
CA PHE A 101 -14.46 -4.13 9.98
C PHE A 101 -15.88 -4.53 10.37
N GLU A 102 -16.08 -5.53 11.23
CA GLU A 102 -17.43 -5.86 11.74
C GLU A 102 -18.04 -4.71 12.55
N GLU A 103 -17.20 -3.96 13.27
CA GLU A 103 -17.60 -2.79 14.05
C GLU A 103 -17.55 -1.49 13.23
N GLN A 104 -17.06 -1.55 11.98
CA GLN A 104 -16.84 -0.40 11.10
C GLN A 104 -15.96 0.70 11.74
N ILE A 105 -15.00 0.30 12.59
CA ILE A 105 -14.13 1.22 13.36
C ILE A 105 -12.65 0.94 13.13
N THR A 106 -11.91 2.01 12.82
CA THR A 106 -10.45 2.01 12.75
C THR A 106 -9.92 2.86 13.88
N TYR A 107 -9.12 2.27 14.75
CA TYR A 107 -8.32 2.99 15.72
C TYR A 107 -6.97 3.33 15.11
N LYS A 108 -6.71 4.62 14.94
CA LYS A 108 -5.38 5.13 14.55
C LYS A 108 -4.66 5.61 15.81
N ILE A 109 -3.56 4.94 16.12
CA ILE A 109 -2.78 5.11 17.33
C ILE A 109 -1.46 5.78 16.96
N ASP A 110 -1.18 6.92 17.57
CA ASP A 110 0.10 7.62 17.49
C ASP A 110 0.97 7.24 18.69
N LEU A 111 2.09 6.58 18.42
CA LEU A 111 3.02 6.14 19.46
C LEU A 111 3.88 7.28 20.00
N THR A 112 4.15 8.30 19.19
CA THR A 112 4.98 9.45 19.58
C THR A 112 4.29 10.30 20.64
N TYR A 113 2.98 10.51 20.50
CA TYR A 113 2.20 11.35 21.41
C TYR A 113 1.28 10.55 22.34
N ASN A 114 1.31 9.22 22.27
CA ASN A 114 0.41 8.33 22.99
C ASN A 114 -1.06 8.73 22.83
N ARG A 115 -1.47 9.00 21.59
CA ARG A 115 -2.84 9.43 21.25
C ARG A 115 -3.53 8.35 20.43
N CYS A 116 -4.84 8.23 20.61
CA CYS A 116 -5.68 7.40 19.77
C CYS A 116 -6.80 8.24 19.18
N SER A 117 -7.14 7.93 17.94
CA SER A 117 -8.27 8.52 17.24
C SER A 117 -9.13 7.40 16.67
N LYS A 118 -10.44 7.60 16.76
CA LYS A 118 -11.45 6.66 16.26
C LYS A 118 -12.01 7.20 14.95
N ILE A 119 -11.72 6.54 13.84
CA ILE A 119 -12.18 6.95 12.50
C ILE A 119 -13.04 5.84 11.87
N PRO A 120 -13.99 6.19 10.98
CA PRO A 120 -14.75 5.20 10.23
C PRO A 120 -13.83 4.24 9.48
N THR A 121 -14.17 2.96 9.48
CA THR A 121 -13.48 1.97 8.65
C THR A 121 -13.97 2.02 7.23
N GLU A 122 -13.13 1.48 6.38
CA GLU A 122 -13.38 1.29 4.97
C GLU A 122 -14.03 -0.05 4.71
N PRO A 123 -14.66 -0.26 3.55
CA PRO A 123 -15.14 -1.60 3.22
C PRO A 123 -14.03 -2.67 3.30
N TRP A 124 -14.42 -3.86 3.76
CA TRP A 124 -13.53 -4.99 3.93
C TRP A 124 -12.88 -5.38 2.60
N ARG A 125 -11.55 -5.34 2.58
CA ARG A 125 -10.75 -5.94 1.51
C ARG A 125 -10.10 -7.21 2.03
N ASN A 126 -10.50 -8.34 1.46
CA ASN A 126 -9.78 -9.59 1.62
C ASN A 126 -8.51 -9.58 0.74
N PHE A 127 -7.42 -10.16 1.25
CA PHE A 127 -6.23 -10.42 0.42
C PHE A 127 -6.39 -11.80 -0.25
N SER A 128 -7.47 -11.93 -1.03
CA SER A 128 -7.85 -13.13 -1.76
C SER A 128 -8.11 -12.80 -3.22
N ILE A 129 -7.99 -13.80 -4.08
CA ILE A 129 -8.44 -13.70 -5.47
C ILE A 129 -9.98 -13.76 -5.47
N PRO A 130 -10.68 -12.77 -6.04
CA PRO A 130 -12.13 -12.84 -6.22
C PRO A 130 -12.53 -14.06 -7.07
N PRO A 131 -13.64 -14.76 -6.79
CA PRO A 131 -14.07 -15.90 -7.60
C PRO A 131 -14.35 -15.55 -9.08
N SER A 132 -14.69 -14.30 -9.35
CA SER A 132 -14.93 -13.74 -10.69
C SER A 132 -13.68 -13.23 -11.39
N ALA A 133 -12.51 -13.29 -10.73
CA ALA A 133 -11.26 -12.83 -11.31
C ALA A 133 -10.87 -13.67 -12.53
N LEU A 134 -10.29 -13.01 -13.52
CA LEU A 134 -9.75 -13.66 -14.71
C LEU A 134 -8.28 -13.98 -14.50
N PHE A 135 -7.88 -15.18 -14.93
CA PHE A 135 -6.48 -15.53 -15.06
C PHE A 135 -5.85 -14.69 -16.18
N GLU A 136 -4.71 -14.06 -15.89
CA GLU A 136 -3.96 -13.28 -16.88
C GLU A 136 -2.71 -14.01 -17.34
N ASP A 137 -1.85 -14.41 -16.40
CA ASP A 137 -0.57 -15.03 -16.73
C ASP A 137 -0.04 -15.89 -15.58
N GLN A 138 0.98 -16.70 -15.88
CA GLN A 138 1.77 -17.44 -14.90
C GLN A 138 3.25 -17.35 -15.24
N TYR A 139 4.07 -16.97 -14.27
CA TYR A 139 5.49 -16.72 -14.48
C TYR A 139 6.35 -17.04 -13.25
N LEU A 140 7.65 -17.21 -13.51
CA LEU A 140 8.66 -17.45 -12.50
C LEU A 140 9.35 -16.14 -12.11
N ILE A 141 9.27 -15.75 -10.84
CA ILE A 141 10.06 -14.64 -10.29
C ILE A 141 11.38 -15.18 -9.77
N GLY A 142 12.51 -14.77 -10.35
CA GLY A 142 13.86 -15.14 -9.89
C GLY A 142 14.65 -15.92 -10.93
N GLY A 143 15.74 -16.56 -10.50
CA GLY A 143 16.63 -17.34 -11.36
C GLY A 143 16.33 -18.86 -11.32
N PRO A 144 17.04 -19.67 -12.14
CA PRO A 144 16.78 -21.10 -12.26
C PRO A 144 16.83 -21.91 -10.96
N GLU A 145 17.69 -21.52 -10.00
CA GLU A 145 17.90 -22.27 -8.74
C GLU A 145 17.12 -21.71 -7.54
N GLY A 146 16.33 -20.65 -7.73
CA GLY A 146 15.67 -19.94 -6.65
C GLY A 146 14.55 -19.05 -7.17
N ASN A 147 13.65 -19.64 -7.96
CA ASN A 147 12.47 -18.96 -8.47
C ASN A 147 11.23 -19.22 -7.61
N LEU A 148 10.28 -18.32 -7.76
CA LEU A 148 8.95 -18.39 -7.18
C LEU A 148 7.93 -18.41 -8.31
N ASP A 149 7.13 -19.48 -8.38
CA ASP A 149 6.05 -19.63 -9.35
C ASP A 149 4.81 -18.85 -8.89
N VAL A 150 4.34 -17.94 -9.74
CA VAL A 150 3.30 -16.95 -9.45
C VAL A 150 2.27 -16.93 -10.58
N SER A 151 0.99 -16.96 -10.23
CA SER A 151 -0.09 -16.60 -11.15
C SER A 151 -0.61 -15.19 -10.89
N GLU A 152 -0.98 -14.54 -11.98
CA GLU A 152 -1.56 -13.21 -12.00
C GLU A 152 -3.05 -13.28 -12.37
N TRP A 153 -3.84 -12.56 -11.58
CA TRP A 153 -5.29 -12.50 -11.71
C TRP A 153 -5.75 -11.05 -11.74
N SER A 154 -6.83 -10.76 -12.45
CA SER A 154 -7.35 -9.40 -12.55
C SER A 154 -8.88 -9.33 -12.52
N ASP A 155 -9.40 -8.11 -12.42
CA ASP A 155 -10.81 -7.78 -12.61
C ASP A 155 -11.14 -7.35 -14.05
N ARG A 156 -10.29 -7.70 -15.03
CA ARG A 156 -10.47 -7.34 -16.43
C ARG A 156 -11.84 -7.77 -16.92
N GLN A 157 -12.49 -6.87 -17.65
CA GLN A 157 -13.76 -7.13 -18.31
C GLN A 157 -13.64 -6.72 -19.79
N PRO A 158 -14.18 -7.51 -20.73
CA PRO A 158 -14.07 -7.19 -22.16
C PRO A 158 -14.57 -5.78 -22.54
N ALA A 159 -15.57 -5.26 -21.80
CA ALA A 159 -16.17 -3.96 -22.05
C ALA A 159 -15.43 -2.79 -21.37
N ARG A 160 -14.34 -3.04 -20.62
CA ARG A 160 -13.60 -2.02 -19.87
C ARG A 160 -12.16 -1.92 -20.38
N HIS A 161 -11.70 -0.70 -20.61
CA HIS A 161 -10.36 -0.45 -21.16
C HIS A 161 -9.21 -0.66 -20.17
N ARG A 162 -9.48 -0.73 -18.86
CA ARG A 162 -8.47 -0.79 -17.79
C ARG A 162 -8.97 -1.63 -16.63
N GLU A 163 -8.08 -2.41 -16.03
CA GLU A 163 -8.26 -3.11 -14.78
C GLU A 163 -8.27 -2.11 -13.62
N SER A 164 -9.06 -2.36 -12.57
CA SER A 164 -8.91 -1.68 -11.28
C SER A 164 -8.15 -2.50 -10.26
N TRP A 165 -8.02 -3.80 -10.51
CA TRP A 165 -7.29 -4.69 -9.63
C TRP A 165 -6.53 -5.73 -10.43
N ILE A 166 -5.27 -5.90 -10.02
CA ILE A 166 -4.40 -6.98 -10.46
C ILE A 166 -3.73 -7.54 -9.21
N GLY A 167 -3.69 -8.86 -9.07
CA GLY A 167 -3.07 -9.52 -7.93
C GLY A 167 -2.21 -10.69 -8.37
N GLY A 168 -0.98 -10.75 -7.85
CA GLY A 168 -0.06 -11.87 -8.03
C GLY A 168 -0.07 -12.77 -6.79
N PHE A 169 -0.21 -14.07 -6.99
CA PHE A 169 -0.28 -15.08 -5.93
C PHE A 169 0.65 -16.25 -6.23
N THR A 170 1.26 -16.83 -5.20
CA THR A 170 2.11 -18.01 -5.39
C THR A 170 1.28 -19.22 -5.79
N GLU A 171 1.73 -19.97 -6.79
CA GLU A 171 1.06 -21.23 -7.18
C GLU A 171 1.04 -22.22 -6.01
N LYS A 172 2.17 -22.33 -5.31
CA LYS A 172 2.27 -23.13 -4.10
C LYS A 172 1.77 -22.34 -2.90
N GLY A 173 0.66 -22.79 -2.30
CA GLY A 173 0.13 -22.23 -1.06
C GLY A 173 -0.71 -20.96 -1.19
N CYS A 174 -0.84 -20.40 -2.41
CA CYS A 174 -1.72 -19.26 -2.70
C CYS A 174 -1.45 -18.03 -1.82
N TRP A 175 -0.17 -17.71 -1.63
CA TRP A 175 0.25 -16.55 -0.83
C TRP A 175 0.21 -15.28 -1.68
N PRO A 176 -0.31 -14.16 -1.16
CA PRO A 176 -0.26 -12.90 -1.89
C PRO A 176 1.20 -12.45 -2.05
N VAL A 177 1.58 -12.08 -3.27
CA VAL A 177 2.91 -11.54 -3.60
C VAL A 177 2.83 -10.04 -3.78
N PHE A 178 1.86 -9.59 -4.57
CA PHE A 178 1.56 -8.18 -4.77
C PHE A 178 0.08 -7.95 -5.10
N ASP A 179 -0.40 -6.75 -4.84
CA ASP A 179 -1.61 -6.22 -5.45
C ASP A 179 -1.33 -4.86 -6.10
N ILE A 180 -2.04 -4.59 -7.17
CA ILE A 180 -2.14 -3.28 -7.80
C ILE A 180 -3.60 -2.91 -7.73
N PHE A 181 -3.86 -1.69 -7.29
CA PHE A 181 -5.20 -1.15 -7.29
C PHE A 181 -5.21 0.24 -7.90
N THR A 182 -6.08 0.42 -8.87
CA THR A 182 -6.31 1.70 -9.52
C THR A 182 -7.81 2.00 -9.48
N PHE A 183 -8.15 3.21 -9.07
CA PHE A 183 -9.51 3.71 -9.10
C PHE A 183 -9.47 5.14 -9.58
N THR A 184 -10.27 5.45 -10.59
CA THR A 184 -10.36 6.80 -11.11
C THR A 184 -11.83 7.13 -11.35
N ASN A 185 -12.27 8.25 -10.81
CA ASN A 185 -13.53 8.91 -11.13
C ASN A 185 -13.26 10.40 -11.46
N ASP A 186 -14.29 11.17 -11.76
CA ASP A 186 -14.19 12.57 -12.19
C ASP A 186 -13.46 13.49 -11.19
N THR A 187 -13.38 13.09 -9.92
CA THR A 187 -12.87 13.94 -8.82
C THR A 187 -11.61 13.38 -8.16
N VAL A 188 -11.37 12.08 -8.27
CA VAL A 188 -10.30 11.39 -7.56
C VAL A 188 -9.72 10.30 -8.44
N SER A 189 -8.39 10.28 -8.50
CA SER A 189 -7.60 9.16 -8.99
C SER A 189 -6.77 8.61 -7.85
N ILE A 190 -6.82 7.31 -7.62
CA ILE A 190 -6.07 6.58 -6.60
C ILE A 190 -5.37 5.43 -7.29
N ALA A 191 -4.07 5.33 -7.07
CA ALA A 191 -3.29 4.20 -7.52
C ALA A 191 -2.33 3.76 -6.41
N TYR A 192 -2.38 2.46 -6.11
CA TYR A 192 -1.51 1.82 -5.13
C TYR A 192 -0.91 0.54 -5.68
N THR A 193 0.31 0.24 -5.24
CA THR A 193 0.92 -1.07 -5.40
C THR A 193 1.38 -1.58 -4.05
N THR A 194 0.80 -2.67 -3.59
CA THR A 194 1.18 -3.32 -2.33
C THR A 194 2.01 -4.56 -2.63
N ARG A 195 3.13 -4.75 -1.95
CA ARG A 195 3.99 -5.94 -2.05
C ARG A 195 4.07 -6.61 -0.69
N PHE A 196 3.83 -7.91 -0.64
CA PHE A 196 3.79 -8.69 0.58
C PHE A 196 5.05 -9.55 0.70
N PHE A 197 5.58 -9.68 1.92
CA PHE A 197 6.80 -10.45 2.18
C PHE A 197 6.85 -10.90 3.65
N ASP A 198 7.69 -11.91 3.91
CA ASP A 198 7.85 -12.56 5.22
C ASP A 198 6.54 -13.08 5.83
N LEU A 199 5.68 -13.62 4.96
CA LEU A 199 4.38 -14.13 5.35
C LEU A 199 4.53 -15.44 6.15
N GLN A 200 3.80 -15.53 7.25
CA GLN A 200 3.74 -16.70 8.12
C GLN A 200 2.28 -17.06 8.38
N PRO A 201 1.90 -18.35 8.33
CA PRO A 201 0.51 -18.76 8.59
C PRO A 201 0.12 -18.55 10.05
N GLY A 202 -1.15 -18.19 10.24
CA GLY A 202 -1.71 -17.94 11.56
C GLY A 202 -1.29 -16.61 12.16
N ILE A 203 -1.70 -16.38 13.41
CA ILE A 203 -1.44 -15.16 14.16
C ILE A 203 -0.84 -15.57 15.49
N LYS A 204 0.40 -15.15 15.77
CA LYS A 204 1.13 -15.64 16.95
C LYS A 204 0.49 -15.21 18.25
N ASN A 205 0.00 -13.97 18.29
CA ASN A 205 -0.67 -13.41 19.47
C ASN A 205 -1.98 -12.76 19.05
N MET A 206 -3.11 -13.38 19.41
CA MET A 206 -4.44 -12.85 19.10
C MET A 206 -4.77 -11.53 19.83
N SER A 207 -4.07 -11.22 20.93
CA SER A 207 -4.28 -9.98 21.69
C SER A 207 -3.83 -8.71 20.95
N VAL A 208 -3.17 -8.82 19.80
CA VAL A 208 -2.90 -7.66 18.94
C VAL A 208 -4.17 -6.96 18.45
N PHE A 209 -5.31 -7.66 18.50
CA PHE A 209 -6.62 -7.11 18.14
C PHE A 209 -7.41 -6.57 19.33
N ASP A 210 -6.89 -6.66 20.55
CA ASP A 210 -7.55 -6.10 21.73
C ASP A 210 -7.43 -4.57 21.68
N VAL A 211 -8.56 -3.87 21.85
CA VAL A 211 -8.57 -2.40 21.84
C VAL A 211 -7.71 -1.88 23.00
N PRO A 212 -6.63 -1.11 22.73
CA PRO A 212 -5.76 -0.61 23.79
C PRO A 212 -6.51 0.31 24.74
N GLU A 213 -6.11 0.34 26.02
CA GLU A 213 -6.75 1.17 27.05
C GLU A 213 -6.88 2.65 26.62
N LEU A 214 -5.85 3.18 25.97
CA LEU A 214 -5.83 4.57 25.49
C LEU A 214 -6.91 4.89 24.42
N CYS A 215 -7.54 3.86 23.84
CA CYS A 215 -8.58 3.97 22.83
C CYS A 215 -10.00 3.70 23.37
N LYS A 216 -10.16 3.13 24.57
CA LYS A 216 -11.47 2.64 25.06
C LYS A 216 -12.48 3.75 25.37
N ASN A 217 -12.01 4.95 25.73
CA ASN A 217 -12.87 6.07 26.14
C ASN A 217 -13.13 7.10 25.02
N LEU A 218 -12.82 6.76 23.76
CA LEU A 218 -13.02 7.68 22.64
C LEU A 218 -14.47 7.68 22.15
N THR A 219 -15.02 8.87 21.94
CA THR A 219 -16.32 9.07 21.30
C THR A 219 -16.18 9.17 19.78
N ALA A 220 -17.24 8.86 19.05
CA ALA A 220 -17.25 8.99 17.60
C ALA A 220 -17.07 10.48 17.21
N GLY A 221 -15.98 10.80 16.50
CA GLY A 221 -15.64 12.17 16.14
C GLY A 221 -14.51 12.81 16.95
N ASP A 222 -13.90 12.09 17.90
CA ASP A 222 -12.61 12.46 18.50
C ASP A 222 -11.48 12.32 17.44
N HIS A 223 -11.47 13.28 16.50
CA HIS A 223 -10.36 13.54 15.61
C HIS A 223 -9.31 14.37 16.35
N ASP A 224 -8.03 14.18 15.99
CA ASP A 224 -6.88 14.95 16.49
C ASP A 224 -7.21 16.45 16.67
N ILE A 225 -7.68 16.83 17.87
CA ILE A 225 -7.65 18.21 18.33
C ILE A 225 -6.49 18.25 19.34
N PRO A 226 -5.44 19.06 19.10
CA PRO A 226 -4.42 19.26 20.11
C PRO A 226 -5.10 19.82 21.36
N ASN A 227 -5.20 19.02 22.43
CA ASN A 227 -5.61 19.38 23.79
C ASN A 227 -6.33 20.73 23.93
N VAL A 228 -7.53 20.84 23.34
CA VAL A 228 -8.45 21.93 23.69
C VAL A 228 -9.34 21.38 24.82
N PRO A 229 -9.36 22.01 26.00
CA PRO A 229 -10.23 21.64 27.10
C PRO A 229 -11.68 21.46 26.61
N PRO A 230 -12.48 20.52 27.17
CA PRO A 230 -13.88 20.32 26.76
C PRO A 230 -14.73 21.59 26.77
N THR A 231 -14.37 22.57 27.60
CA THR A 231 -15.01 23.88 27.73
C THR A 231 -14.80 24.82 26.54
N GLU A 232 -13.84 24.51 25.66
CA GLU A 232 -13.46 25.33 24.50
C GLU A 232 -13.72 24.62 23.16
N ARG A 233 -14.35 23.44 23.19
CA ARG A 233 -14.71 22.73 21.95
C ARG A 233 -15.97 23.37 21.34
N PRO A 234 -15.92 23.90 20.10
CA PRO A 234 -17.13 24.33 19.42
C PRO A 234 -18.05 23.12 19.24
N PRO A 235 -19.38 23.29 19.37
CA PRO A 235 -20.35 22.23 19.10
C PRO A 235 -20.10 21.57 17.73
N TRP A 236 -20.32 20.26 17.63
CA TRP A 236 -20.02 19.50 16.41
C TRP A 236 -20.65 20.12 15.14
N TRP A 237 -21.83 20.75 15.26
CA TRP A 237 -22.52 21.39 14.15
C TRP A 237 -21.77 22.63 13.62
N GLU A 238 -21.08 23.41 14.46
CA GLU A 238 -20.27 24.56 13.99
C GLU A 238 -19.11 24.12 13.08
N ARG A 239 -18.66 22.87 13.22
CA ARG A 239 -17.53 22.35 12.44
C ARG A 239 -17.94 21.88 11.05
N TYR A 240 -19.08 21.19 10.95
CA TYR A 240 -19.57 20.56 9.71
C TYR A 240 -20.72 21.30 9.04
N ALA A 241 -21.25 22.36 9.67
CA ALA A 241 -22.25 23.22 9.07
C ALA A 241 -21.73 23.81 7.74
N PRO A 242 -22.56 23.76 6.68
CA PRO A 242 -22.31 24.55 5.48
C PRO A 242 -22.10 26.03 5.82
N THR A 243 -21.30 26.75 5.03
CA THR A 243 -21.00 28.18 5.24
C THR A 243 -22.25 29.06 5.38
N TRP A 244 -23.34 28.71 4.68
CA TRP A 244 -24.61 29.43 4.80
C TRP A 244 -25.25 29.31 6.20
N LEU A 245 -25.13 28.16 6.85
CA LEU A 245 -25.68 27.92 8.18
C LEU A 245 -24.86 28.64 9.26
N LYS A 246 -23.53 28.69 9.11
CA LYS A 246 -22.64 29.47 10.01
C LYS A 246 -22.93 30.98 9.94
N LYS A 247 -23.25 31.48 8.74
CA LYS A 247 -23.63 32.87 8.51
C LYS A 247 -24.99 33.22 9.13
N MET A 248 -25.91 32.26 9.18
CA MET A 248 -27.23 32.43 9.79
C MET A 248 -27.18 32.60 11.32
N PHE A 249 -26.20 31.96 11.98
CA PHE A 249 -26.03 32.04 13.44
C PHE A 249 -24.97 33.05 13.90
N GLY A 250 -24.52 33.97 13.03
CA GLY A 250 -23.73 35.13 13.44
C GLY A 250 -22.30 34.86 13.94
N VAL A 251 -21.72 33.68 13.65
CA VAL A 251 -20.36 33.34 14.10
C VAL A 251 -19.33 34.02 13.18
N GLN A 252 -18.94 35.25 13.51
CA GLN A 252 -17.79 35.94 12.89
C GLN A 252 -16.50 35.59 13.65
N ARG A 253 -15.46 35.15 12.93
CA ARG A 253 -14.10 35.06 13.47
C ARG A 253 -13.58 36.47 13.73
N VAL A 254 -13.11 36.73 14.94
CA VAL A 254 -12.26 37.87 15.25
C VAL A 254 -10.83 37.48 14.88
N ASP A 255 -10.40 37.81 13.67
CA ASP A 255 -8.99 37.69 13.29
C ASP A 255 -8.24 38.94 13.82
N ASN A 256 -7.83 38.92 15.09
CA ASN A 256 -6.92 39.93 15.63
C ASN A 256 -5.47 39.46 15.49
N VAL A 257 -4.82 39.84 14.38
CA VAL A 257 -3.37 40.01 14.33
C VAL A 257 -3.09 41.33 13.62
N SER A 258 -2.90 42.38 14.41
CA SER A 258 -2.38 43.67 13.97
C SER A 258 -0.92 43.50 13.55
N VAL A 259 -0.65 43.64 12.26
CA VAL A 259 0.71 43.81 11.71
C VAL A 259 1.22 45.17 12.17
N VAL A 260 2.29 45.17 12.97
CA VAL A 260 3.05 46.36 13.33
C VAL A 260 3.91 46.74 12.12
N ASN A 261 3.59 47.86 11.49
CA ASN A 261 4.44 48.53 10.51
C ASN A 261 5.63 49.17 11.25
N ASN A 262 6.85 48.93 10.78
CA ASN A 262 8.02 49.72 11.16
C ASN A 262 8.57 50.43 9.89
N PRO A 263 9.08 51.66 10.01
CA PRO A 263 9.33 52.53 8.87
C PRO A 263 10.76 52.38 8.29
N GLU A 264 10.82 52.50 6.96
CA GLU A 264 11.72 53.34 6.17
C GLU A 264 13.20 53.43 6.60
N VAL A 265 14.08 52.78 5.83
CA VAL A 265 15.52 53.09 5.78
C VAL A 265 15.90 53.31 4.31
N ASP A 266 16.30 54.55 4.05
CA ASP A 266 16.85 55.11 2.83
C ASP A 266 18.36 54.82 2.74
N THR A 267 18.84 54.35 1.58
CA THR A 267 20.24 54.48 1.17
C THR A 267 20.34 54.56 -0.36
N THR A 268 21.14 55.53 -0.79
CA THR A 268 21.35 56.08 -2.12
C THR A 268 22.42 55.37 -2.98
N GLU A 269 22.22 55.47 -4.30
CA GLU A 269 23.15 55.66 -5.44
C GLU A 269 24.28 54.67 -5.82
N GLY A 270 24.35 54.36 -7.14
CA GLY A 270 25.57 53.98 -7.89
C GLY A 270 25.36 53.01 -9.08
N PRO A 271 25.67 53.38 -10.36
CA PRO A 271 25.22 52.64 -11.57
C PRO A 271 26.26 51.74 -12.29
N GLU A 272 25.73 50.73 -13.01
CA GLU A 272 26.14 50.04 -14.29
C GLU A 272 27.54 49.38 -14.47
N PRO A 273 27.76 48.41 -15.41
CA PRO A 273 27.03 48.17 -16.69
C PRO A 273 26.62 46.72 -17.06
N GLU A 274 25.83 46.66 -18.14
CA GLU A 274 25.26 45.52 -18.90
C GLU A 274 26.29 44.53 -19.50
N VAL A 275 25.89 43.25 -19.69
CA VAL A 275 26.02 42.42 -20.92
C VAL A 275 25.05 41.20 -20.82
N PRO A 276 24.39 40.75 -21.91
CA PRO A 276 23.26 39.82 -21.85
C PRO A 276 23.62 38.37 -22.19
N ILE A 277 22.90 37.39 -21.61
CA ILE A 277 22.74 36.05 -22.18
C ILE A 277 21.28 35.62 -22.00
N ALA A 278 20.63 35.37 -23.14
CA ALA A 278 19.32 34.77 -23.25
C ALA A 278 19.44 33.25 -23.09
N ASP A 279 18.51 32.64 -22.37
CA ASP A 279 18.03 31.28 -22.67
C ASP A 279 16.58 31.14 -22.20
N ASN A 280 15.74 30.68 -23.12
CA ASN A 280 14.31 30.49 -22.96
C ASN A 280 14.05 29.12 -22.31
N GLU A 281 13.50 29.10 -21.09
CA GLU A 281 12.74 27.95 -20.60
C GLU A 281 11.39 28.41 -20.05
N ALA A 282 10.33 28.04 -20.79
CA ALA A 282 8.96 28.21 -20.38
C ALA A 282 8.60 27.17 -19.30
N GLU A 283 8.91 27.49 -18.04
CA GLU A 283 8.35 26.78 -16.89
C GLU A 283 6.88 27.20 -16.67
N SER A 284 5.96 26.32 -17.05
CA SER A 284 4.57 26.34 -16.61
C SER A 284 4.51 26.06 -15.09
N LYS A 285 4.59 27.12 -14.29
CA LYS A 285 4.35 27.07 -12.83
C LYS A 285 2.85 27.07 -12.56
N LEU A 286 2.27 25.88 -12.41
CA LEU A 286 0.98 25.69 -11.75
C LEU A 286 1.19 25.57 -10.22
N PRO A 287 0.49 26.36 -9.39
CA PRO A 287 0.65 26.28 -7.94
C PRO A 287 -0.09 25.06 -7.39
N THR A 288 0.64 24.01 -7.04
CA THR A 288 0.11 22.85 -6.30
C THR A 288 0.33 23.02 -4.79
N ASN A 289 -0.38 23.98 -4.21
CA ASN A 289 -0.57 24.04 -2.76
C ASN A 289 -2.03 23.76 -2.43
N ARG A 290 -2.38 22.48 -2.34
CA ARG A 290 -3.54 22.02 -1.56
C ARG A 290 -3.08 20.89 -0.63
N PRO A 291 -3.39 20.96 0.68
CA PRO A 291 -3.17 19.84 1.57
C PRO A 291 -4.06 18.70 1.11
N THR A 292 -3.46 17.61 0.65
CA THR A 292 -4.13 16.33 0.44
C THR A 292 -4.58 15.83 1.81
N LYS A 293 -5.84 16.11 2.14
CA LYS A 293 -6.54 15.47 3.25
C LYS A 293 -6.45 13.95 3.05
N ASN A 294 -6.31 13.21 4.16
CA ASN A 294 -6.20 11.74 4.27
C ASN A 294 -7.42 10.99 3.65
N TYR A 295 -7.59 11.06 2.34
CA TYR A 295 -8.69 10.46 1.58
C TYR A 295 -8.30 9.21 0.79
N SER A 296 -7.02 8.84 0.75
CA SER A 296 -6.54 7.86 -0.23
C SER A 296 -6.97 6.42 0.04
N TYR A 297 -7.16 6.00 1.28
CA TYR A 297 -7.58 4.61 1.54
C TYR A 297 -9.09 4.43 1.26
N TYR A 298 -9.95 5.41 1.61
CA TYR A 298 -11.42 5.30 1.62
C TYR A 298 -12.09 4.88 0.30
N GLN A 299 -11.49 5.16 -0.85
CA GLN A 299 -12.07 4.78 -2.14
C GLN A 299 -11.52 3.45 -2.68
N LYS A 300 -10.41 2.94 -2.12
CA LYS A 300 -9.78 1.65 -2.48
C LYS A 300 -10.69 0.44 -2.23
N SER A 301 -11.69 0.63 -1.38
CA SER A 301 -12.48 -0.38 -0.70
C SER A 301 -13.92 -0.45 -1.23
N ARG A 302 -14.49 0.68 -1.71
CA ARG A 302 -15.84 0.72 -2.30
C ARG A 302 -16.00 -0.20 -3.51
N TYR A 303 -14.99 -0.27 -4.38
CA TYR A 303 -14.98 -1.16 -5.54
C TYR A 303 -15.13 -2.65 -5.15
N PHE A 304 -14.41 -3.11 -4.13
CA PHE A 304 -14.48 -4.51 -3.71
C PHE A 304 -15.78 -4.88 -3.03
N ALA A 305 -16.41 -3.96 -2.29
CA ALA A 305 -17.74 -4.20 -1.73
C ALA A 305 -18.80 -4.41 -2.82
N GLU A 306 -18.59 -3.84 -4.00
CA GLU A 306 -19.48 -3.97 -5.16
C GLU A 306 -19.19 -5.23 -6.00
N HIS A 307 -18.04 -5.91 -5.79
CA HIS A 307 -17.56 -7.02 -6.63
C HIS A 307 -17.10 -8.27 -5.84
N ALA A 308 -17.36 -8.32 -4.53
CA ALA A 308 -17.07 -9.46 -3.64
C ALA A 308 -18.26 -10.42 -3.48
#